data_AF-A0A3S4BCW7-F1
#
_entry.id   AF-A0A3S4BCW7-F1
#
_cell.length_a   1.000
_cell.length_b   1.000
_cell.length_c   1.000
_cell.angle_alpha   90.00
_cell.angle_beta   90.00
_cell.angle_gamma   90.00
#
_symmetry.space_group_name_H-M   'P 1'
#
loop_
_entity.id
_entity.type
_entity.pdbx_description
1 polymer ?
#
loop_
_entity_poly.entity_id
_entity_poly.type
_entity_poly.pdbx_seq_one_letter_code
_entity_poly.pdbx_strand_id
1 'polypeptide(L)'
;MDDELLSAATPRWRGKTGRLEVWYATLTDPLTRAGLWIHCETVAPTAGGAPYAHGWVTWFPPKAPPCTERFGPAPVQPARGAEWFDAAGARVAHEVLSGRAGSLAWDLSWKDTGAPLWTFPRASWERELLPGAQVVLAPTADFTGSLTVADTTHRITGWRGAVAHIYGHGNARRWGWIHADLGDGEVLEVVTAVSHKPGLRRLAPMAFIRFRLGGNDWPAGPVPSLRMRTTLGAQHWQLEGRIGGRDVLIRVDQPPQRSVSLQYIDPDGGRAVCTNTEQADIHIEISRGHGSTRVIDRSWSVLGSGHTEVGLRDTRDLKAPAVNERACS
;
A
#
# COMPACT_ATOMS: atom_id res chain seq x y z
N MET A 1 18.69 -8.89 -11.38
CA MET A 1 17.37 -9.17 -10.78
C MET A 1 17.26 -10.66 -10.64
N ASP A 2 16.99 -11.18 -9.44
CA ASP A 2 16.71 -12.60 -9.26
C ASP A 2 15.33 -12.98 -9.83
N ASP A 3 15.07 -14.28 -9.99
CA ASP A 3 13.82 -14.79 -10.61
C ASP A 3 12.56 -14.40 -9.81
N GLU A 4 12.70 -14.19 -8.50
CA GLU A 4 11.60 -13.85 -7.62
C GLU A 4 11.18 -12.38 -7.78
N LEU A 5 12.14 -11.46 -7.75
CA LEU A 5 11.92 -10.05 -8.03
C LEU A 5 11.45 -9.85 -9.48
N LEU A 6 11.94 -10.65 -10.43
CA LEU A 6 11.42 -10.61 -11.81
C LEU A 6 9.94 -11.01 -11.87
N SER A 7 9.52 -12.07 -11.17
CA SER A 7 8.11 -12.49 -11.10
C SER A 7 7.22 -11.42 -10.44
N ALA A 8 7.72 -10.77 -9.40
CA ALA A 8 7.02 -9.70 -8.69
C ALA A 8 6.92 -8.41 -9.52
N ALA A 9 8.00 -8.02 -10.20
CA ALA A 9 8.13 -6.73 -10.87
C ALA A 9 7.79 -6.75 -12.36
N THR A 10 7.52 -7.91 -12.97
CA THR A 10 7.06 -7.95 -14.36
C THR A 10 5.68 -7.33 -14.45
N PRO A 11 5.48 -6.27 -15.28
CA PRO A 11 4.16 -5.69 -15.45
C PRO A 11 3.16 -6.75 -15.88
N ARG A 12 1.95 -6.75 -15.31
CA ARG A 12 0.94 -7.80 -15.48
C ARG A 12 -0.06 -7.49 -16.58
N TRP A 13 -0.38 -6.21 -16.80
CA TRP A 13 -1.37 -5.85 -17.81
C TRP A 13 -0.83 -6.05 -19.23
N ARG A 14 -1.65 -6.71 -20.05
CA ARG A 14 -1.36 -7.08 -21.45
C ARG A 14 -2.48 -6.65 -22.39
N GLY A 15 -3.16 -5.54 -22.08
CA GLY A 15 -4.25 -4.99 -22.89
C GLY A 15 -5.64 -5.54 -22.56
N LYS A 16 -5.76 -6.44 -21.58
CA LYS A 16 -7.05 -7.01 -21.15
C LYS A 16 -7.91 -5.94 -20.46
N THR A 17 -9.20 -5.87 -20.82
CA THR A 17 -10.19 -5.00 -20.17
C THR A 17 -10.55 -5.49 -18.76
N GLY A 18 -11.15 -4.61 -17.96
CA GLY A 18 -11.52 -4.94 -16.57
C GLY A 18 -10.30 -5.23 -15.70
N ARG A 19 -9.25 -4.43 -15.86
CA ARG A 19 -7.99 -4.56 -15.14
C ARG A 19 -7.54 -3.24 -14.56
N LEU A 20 -6.91 -3.31 -13.39
CA LEU A 20 -6.09 -2.25 -12.85
C LEU A 20 -4.71 -2.81 -12.51
N GLU A 21 -3.69 -1.99 -12.71
CA GLU A 21 -2.31 -2.26 -12.32
C GLU A 21 -1.73 -1.02 -11.66
N VAL A 22 -1.19 -1.18 -10.45
CA VAL A 22 -0.69 -0.08 -9.64
C VAL A 22 0.77 -0.33 -9.28
N TRP A 23 1.58 0.70 -9.48
CA TRP A 23 2.91 0.83 -8.88
C TRP A 23 2.82 1.86 -7.78
N TYR A 24 3.21 1.44 -6.59
CA TYR A 24 2.99 2.18 -5.36
C TYR A 24 4.33 2.34 -4.64
N ALA A 25 4.64 3.55 -4.19
CA ALA A 25 5.75 3.79 -3.29
C ALA A 25 5.29 4.61 -2.08
N THR A 26 5.68 4.14 -0.89
CA THR A 26 5.57 4.87 0.36
C THR A 26 6.95 5.02 0.98
N LEU A 27 7.23 6.17 1.59
CA LEU A 27 8.47 6.43 2.29
C LEU A 27 8.29 7.52 3.34
N THR A 28 8.98 7.36 4.46
CA THR A 28 9.02 8.33 5.56
C THR A 28 10.45 8.58 6.00
N ASP A 29 10.78 9.84 6.25
CA ASP A 29 11.99 10.25 6.93
C ASP A 29 12.00 9.71 8.37
N PRO A 30 12.96 8.84 8.75
CA PRO A 30 13.03 8.32 10.12
C PRO A 30 13.28 9.42 11.16
N LEU A 31 13.83 10.57 10.78
CA LEU A 31 14.14 11.68 11.68
C LEU A 31 12.97 12.65 11.83
N THR A 32 12.48 13.19 10.72
CA THR A 32 11.47 14.26 10.75
C THR A 32 10.04 13.73 10.72
N ARG A 33 9.83 12.46 10.36
CA ARG A 33 8.52 11.88 10.08
C ARG A 33 7.79 12.50 8.89
N ALA A 34 8.49 13.25 8.06
CA ALA A 34 7.97 13.65 6.76
C ALA A 34 7.72 12.40 5.91
N GLY A 35 6.60 12.34 5.19
CA GLY A 35 6.23 11.19 4.37
C GLY A 35 5.94 11.57 2.92
N LEU A 36 6.10 10.62 2.02
CA LEU A 36 5.74 10.77 0.61
C LEU A 36 5.02 9.50 0.16
N TRP A 37 3.91 9.70 -0.54
CA TRP A 37 3.16 8.63 -1.17
C TRP A 37 3.08 8.88 -2.67
N ILE A 38 3.53 7.93 -3.49
CA ILE A 38 3.46 7.98 -4.95
C ILE A 38 2.63 6.79 -5.43
N HIS A 39 1.56 7.07 -6.17
CA HIS A 39 0.67 6.07 -6.75
C HIS A 39 0.58 6.27 -8.27
N CYS A 40 1.03 5.28 -9.02
CA CYS A 40 0.94 5.25 -10.48
C CYS A 40 0.00 4.10 -10.88
N GLU A 41 -1.07 4.40 -11.61
CA GLU A 41 -2.14 3.46 -11.90
C GLU A 41 -2.47 3.42 -13.38
N THR A 42 -2.53 2.20 -13.93
CA THR A 42 -3.13 1.90 -15.22
C THR A 42 -4.50 1.31 -15.01
N VAL A 43 -5.52 1.91 -15.62
CA VAL A 43 -6.90 1.43 -15.61
C VAL A 43 -7.31 1.02 -17.02
N ALA A 44 -7.80 -0.21 -17.17
CA ALA A 44 -8.41 -0.72 -18.39
C ALA A 44 -9.91 -0.95 -18.14
N PRO A 45 -10.79 0.00 -18.55
CA PRO A 45 -12.22 -0.06 -18.27
C PRO A 45 -12.92 -1.33 -18.80
N THR A 46 -14.04 -1.74 -18.20
CA THR A 46 -14.85 -2.87 -18.66
C THR A 46 -15.73 -2.54 -19.87
N ALA A 47 -16.24 -1.31 -19.95
CA ALA A 47 -17.30 -0.90 -20.87
C ALA A 47 -16.80 -0.24 -22.18
N GLY A 48 -15.72 -0.76 -22.77
CA GLY A 48 -15.20 -0.27 -24.06
C GLY A 48 -14.50 1.10 -24.01
N GLY A 49 -14.25 1.64 -22.81
CA GLY A 49 -13.40 2.81 -22.63
C GLY A 49 -11.93 2.51 -22.97
N ALA A 50 -11.22 3.48 -23.54
CA ALA A 50 -9.80 3.35 -23.80
C ALA A 50 -9.03 3.21 -22.46
N PRO A 51 -8.04 2.30 -22.36
CA PRO A 51 -7.16 2.25 -21.21
C PRO A 51 -6.44 3.57 -21.01
N TYR A 52 -6.29 3.97 -19.75
CA TYR A 52 -5.60 5.19 -19.38
C TYR A 52 -4.70 4.95 -18.17
N ALA A 53 -3.65 5.76 -18.09
CA ALA A 53 -2.77 5.83 -16.94
C ALA A 53 -2.93 7.19 -16.25
N HIS A 54 -2.93 7.18 -14.93
CA HIS A 54 -3.01 8.35 -14.10
C HIS A 54 -2.34 8.06 -12.76
N GLY A 55 -2.32 9.05 -11.88
CA GLY A 55 -1.84 8.81 -10.53
C GLY A 55 -1.84 10.07 -9.71
N TRP A 56 -1.19 9.98 -8.56
CA TRP A 56 -1.02 11.09 -7.65
C TRP A 56 0.23 10.93 -6.81
N VAL A 57 0.66 12.05 -6.26
CA VAL A 57 1.68 12.11 -5.23
C VAL A 57 1.15 12.93 -4.06
N THR A 58 1.32 12.42 -2.84
CA THR A 58 0.94 13.13 -1.62
C THR A 58 2.16 13.37 -0.75
N TRP A 59 2.37 14.64 -0.41
CA TRP A 59 3.37 15.10 0.53
C TRP A 59 2.78 15.17 1.94
N PHE A 60 3.43 14.54 2.91
CA PHE A 60 3.08 14.56 4.33
C PHE A 60 4.15 15.32 5.11
N PRO A 61 4.04 16.66 5.25
CA PRO A 61 5.01 17.41 6.02
C PRO A 61 4.96 17.04 7.52
N PRO A 62 6.06 17.21 8.28
CA PRO A 62 6.11 16.84 9.70
C PRO A 62 5.08 17.52 10.61
N LYS A 63 4.68 18.75 10.29
CA LYS A 63 3.90 19.64 11.18
C LYS A 63 2.78 20.40 10.46
N ALA A 64 2.35 19.92 9.30
CA ALA A 64 1.25 20.51 8.54
C ALA A 64 0.37 19.42 7.93
N PRO A 65 -0.86 19.74 7.51
CA PRO A 65 -1.71 18.77 6.84
C PRO A 65 -1.10 18.33 5.51
N PRO A 66 -1.37 17.08 5.06
CA PRO A 66 -0.89 16.61 3.76
C PRO A 66 -1.53 17.36 2.59
N CYS A 67 -0.80 17.41 1.48
CA CYS A 67 -1.24 17.93 0.20
C CYS A 67 -0.93 16.95 -0.93
N THR A 68 -1.77 16.92 -1.96
CA THR A 68 -1.79 15.94 -3.04
C THR A 68 -1.86 16.65 -4.38
N GLU A 69 -1.08 16.18 -5.34
CA GLU A 69 -1.17 16.57 -6.75
C GLU A 69 -1.43 15.35 -7.62
N ARG A 70 -2.22 15.54 -8.69
CA ARG A 70 -2.59 14.47 -9.64
C ARG A 70 -1.90 14.66 -10.98
N PHE A 71 -1.66 13.55 -11.66
CA PHE A 71 -1.21 13.52 -13.05
C PHE A 71 -2.05 12.56 -13.88
N GLY A 72 -2.10 12.80 -15.19
CA GLY A 72 -3.02 12.13 -16.09
C GLY A 72 -4.48 12.60 -15.92
N PRO A 73 -5.46 11.88 -16.50
CA PRO A 73 -5.30 10.65 -17.27
C PRO A 73 -4.60 10.89 -18.62
N ALA A 74 -3.80 9.92 -19.06
CA ALA A 74 -3.19 9.87 -20.39
C ALA A 74 -3.43 8.50 -21.03
N PRO A 75 -3.55 8.40 -22.36
CA PRO A 75 -3.60 7.11 -23.04
C PRO A 75 -2.38 6.26 -22.71
N VAL A 76 -2.57 4.95 -22.56
CA VAL A 76 -1.48 4.01 -22.19
C VAL A 76 -1.52 2.75 -23.06
N GLN A 77 -0.35 2.16 -23.25
CA GLN A 77 -0.15 0.86 -23.89
C GLN A 77 0.52 -0.09 -22.91
N PRO A 78 0.36 -1.42 -23.08
CA PRO A 78 1.08 -2.38 -22.24
C PRO A 78 2.59 -2.12 -22.27
N ALA A 79 3.24 -2.18 -21.11
CA ALA A 79 4.69 -1.99 -20.99
C ALA A 79 5.46 -3.03 -21.83
N ARG A 80 6.50 -2.57 -22.54
CA ARG A 80 7.33 -3.39 -23.45
C ARG A 80 8.84 -3.27 -23.19
N GLY A 81 9.25 -2.44 -22.24
CA GLY A 81 10.66 -2.10 -22.00
C GLY A 81 11.05 -2.28 -20.53
N ALA A 82 12.13 -1.59 -20.14
CA ALA A 82 12.62 -1.57 -18.77
C ALA A 82 11.67 -0.81 -17.81
N GLU A 83 10.87 0.11 -18.35
CA GLU A 83 9.87 0.83 -17.58
C GLU A 83 8.68 -0.05 -17.25
N TRP A 84 8.39 -0.12 -15.96
CA TRP A 84 7.19 -0.78 -15.45
C TRP A 84 5.95 0.10 -15.61
N PHE A 85 6.14 1.42 -15.53
CA PHE A 85 5.16 2.45 -15.81
C PHE A 85 5.87 3.66 -16.43
N ASP A 86 5.33 4.19 -17.51
CA ASP A 86 5.79 5.44 -18.13
C ASP A 86 4.59 6.13 -18.78
N ALA A 87 3.99 7.07 -18.05
CA ALA A 87 2.83 7.80 -18.52
C ALA A 87 2.66 9.12 -17.77
N ALA A 88 2.10 10.12 -18.47
CA ALA A 88 1.71 11.41 -17.89
C ALA A 88 2.82 12.10 -17.08
N GLY A 89 4.09 11.93 -17.51
CA GLY A 89 5.24 12.55 -16.86
C GLY A 89 5.73 11.83 -15.60
N ALA A 90 5.19 10.65 -15.28
CA ALA A 90 5.68 9.78 -14.21
C ALA A 90 6.26 8.48 -14.78
N ARG A 91 7.37 8.04 -14.19
CA ARG A 91 8.15 6.88 -14.58
C ARG A 91 8.47 6.02 -13.36
N VAL A 92 8.24 4.72 -13.49
CA VAL A 92 8.59 3.70 -12.51
C VAL A 92 9.37 2.59 -13.21
N ALA A 93 10.54 2.31 -12.67
CA ALA A 93 11.43 1.23 -13.12
C ALA A 93 12.14 0.62 -11.91
N HIS A 94 12.96 -0.41 -12.17
CA HIS A 94 13.83 -0.95 -11.14
C HIS A 94 14.75 0.13 -10.57
N GLU A 95 14.68 0.32 -9.25
CA GLU A 95 15.44 1.33 -8.50
C GLU A 95 15.21 2.79 -8.93
N VAL A 96 14.16 3.08 -9.70
CA VAL A 96 13.86 4.42 -10.23
C VAL A 96 12.39 4.77 -10.05
N LEU A 97 12.15 5.94 -9.46
CA LEU A 97 10.84 6.59 -9.35
C LEU A 97 11.04 8.08 -9.65
N SER A 98 10.54 8.55 -10.78
CA SER A 98 10.69 9.97 -11.17
C SER A 98 9.41 10.51 -11.78
N GLY A 99 9.12 11.79 -11.57
CA GLY A 99 8.00 12.42 -12.25
C GLY A 99 7.62 13.80 -11.74
N ARG A 100 6.50 14.30 -12.24
CA ARG A 100 5.94 15.60 -11.88
C ARG A 100 4.41 15.58 -11.89
N ALA A 101 3.82 16.25 -10.91
CA ALA A 101 2.38 16.51 -10.82
C ALA A 101 2.17 17.88 -10.18
N GLY A 102 1.57 18.82 -10.92
CA GLY A 102 1.36 20.19 -10.41
C GLY A 102 2.66 20.82 -9.89
N SER A 103 2.63 21.26 -8.63
CA SER A 103 3.76 21.84 -7.90
C SER A 103 4.71 20.81 -7.29
N LEU A 104 4.42 19.50 -7.42
CA LEU A 104 5.27 18.41 -6.93
C LEU A 104 6.13 17.83 -8.06
N ALA A 105 7.41 17.63 -7.81
CA ALA A 105 8.30 16.87 -8.69
C ALA A 105 9.22 15.97 -7.85
N TRP A 106 9.48 14.76 -8.33
CA TRP A 106 10.32 13.80 -7.62
C TRP A 106 11.31 13.14 -8.57
N ASP A 107 12.50 12.88 -8.05
CA ASP A 107 13.53 12.09 -8.72
C ASP A 107 14.22 11.27 -7.65
N LEU A 108 13.82 10.00 -7.54
CA LEU A 108 14.15 9.11 -6.44
C LEU A 108 14.75 7.83 -7.01
N SER A 109 15.76 7.34 -6.30
CA SER A 109 16.24 5.97 -6.40
C SER A 109 15.99 5.24 -5.09
N TRP A 110 15.87 3.93 -5.16
CA TRP A 110 15.69 3.08 -4.00
C TRP A 110 16.57 1.86 -4.09
N LYS A 111 17.01 1.37 -2.93
CA LYS A 111 17.72 0.09 -2.81
C LYS A 111 17.09 -0.74 -1.73
N ASP A 112 17.10 -2.05 -1.94
CA ASP A 112 16.70 -3.01 -0.94
C ASP A 112 17.54 -4.27 -1.06
N THR A 113 17.99 -4.77 0.09
CA THR A 113 18.75 -6.03 0.17
C THR A 113 17.85 -7.23 0.44
N GLY A 114 16.59 -7.01 0.80
CA GLY A 114 15.60 -8.05 1.05
C GLY A 114 14.97 -8.58 -0.23
N ALA A 115 14.57 -9.86 -0.20
CA ALA A 115 13.73 -10.43 -1.25
C ALA A 115 12.32 -9.79 -1.25
N PRO A 116 11.57 -9.83 -2.35
CA PRO A 116 10.17 -9.41 -2.36
C PRO A 116 9.36 -10.05 -1.22
N LEU A 117 8.45 -9.27 -0.62
CA LEU A 117 7.55 -9.76 0.41
C LEU A 117 6.19 -10.11 -0.19
N TRP A 118 5.87 -11.40 -0.19
CA TRP A 118 4.62 -11.93 -0.72
C TRP A 118 3.51 -11.89 0.32
N THR A 119 2.78 -10.76 0.37
CA THR A 119 1.62 -10.59 1.25
C THR A 119 0.55 -11.66 0.99
N PHE A 120 0.26 -11.88 -0.29
CA PHE A 120 -0.58 -12.97 -0.77
C PHE A 120 0.28 -14.16 -1.18
N PRO A 121 -0.29 -15.36 -1.30
CA PRO A 121 0.43 -16.50 -1.86
C PRO A 121 0.96 -16.18 -3.25
N ARG A 122 2.24 -16.46 -3.50
CA ARG A 122 2.88 -16.21 -4.81
C ARG A 122 2.09 -16.80 -5.99
N ALA A 123 1.52 -17.99 -5.82
CA ALA A 123 0.67 -18.59 -6.85
C ALA A 123 -0.59 -17.77 -7.18
N SER A 124 -1.16 -17.02 -6.21
CA SER A 124 -2.30 -16.13 -6.44
C SER A 124 -1.93 -14.94 -7.31
N TRP A 125 -0.69 -14.45 -7.20
CA TRP A 125 -0.12 -13.43 -8.06
C TRP A 125 0.16 -13.98 -9.46
N GLU A 126 0.95 -15.05 -9.55
CA GLU A 126 1.41 -15.60 -10.83
C GLU A 126 0.26 -16.09 -11.71
N ARG A 127 -0.77 -16.70 -11.09
CA ARG A 127 -1.91 -17.33 -11.75
C ARG A 127 -3.21 -16.53 -11.65
N GLU A 128 -3.19 -15.32 -11.09
CA GLU A 128 -4.36 -14.43 -10.95
C GLU A 128 -5.58 -15.09 -10.26
N LEU A 129 -5.34 -15.86 -9.18
CA LEU A 129 -6.39 -16.65 -8.51
C LEU A 129 -7.33 -15.81 -7.63
N LEU A 130 -6.94 -14.56 -7.35
CA LEU A 130 -7.71 -13.63 -6.50
C LEU A 130 -8.23 -12.44 -7.33
N PRO A 131 -9.32 -11.78 -6.88
CA PRO A 131 -9.83 -10.57 -7.54
C PRO A 131 -8.79 -9.45 -7.67
N GLY A 132 -7.87 -9.38 -6.70
CA GLY A 132 -6.67 -8.56 -6.73
C GLY A 132 -5.62 -9.16 -5.81
N ALA A 133 -4.35 -8.93 -6.11
CA ALA A 133 -3.23 -9.34 -5.29
C ALA A 133 -2.17 -8.23 -5.30
N GLN A 134 -1.38 -8.17 -4.24
CA GLN A 134 -0.21 -7.30 -4.14
C GLN A 134 1.05 -8.12 -3.85
N VAL A 135 2.19 -7.56 -4.24
CA VAL A 135 3.52 -7.99 -3.81
C VAL A 135 4.34 -6.75 -3.50
N VAL A 136 5.11 -6.79 -2.41
CA VAL A 136 6.04 -5.71 -2.08
C VAL A 136 7.41 -6.06 -2.67
N LEU A 137 7.85 -5.28 -3.65
CA LEU A 137 9.10 -5.53 -4.39
C LEU A 137 10.32 -5.27 -3.51
N ALA A 138 10.24 -4.18 -2.75
CA ALA A 138 11.29 -3.67 -1.88
C ALA A 138 10.64 -3.32 -0.53
N PRO A 139 10.50 -4.28 0.40
CA PRO A 139 9.78 -4.09 1.66
C PRO A 139 10.56 -3.31 2.74
N THR A 140 11.84 -3.06 2.52
CA THR A 140 12.74 -2.35 3.41
C THR A 140 13.57 -1.34 2.62
N ALA A 141 12.93 -0.68 1.64
CA ALA A 141 13.57 0.22 0.70
C ALA A 141 14.23 1.42 1.41
N ASP A 142 15.49 1.68 1.07
CA ASP A 142 16.20 2.92 1.39
C ASP A 142 16.13 3.86 0.18
N PHE A 143 15.47 4.99 0.35
CA PHE A 143 15.26 5.98 -0.71
C PHE A 143 16.27 7.12 -0.61
N THR A 144 16.79 7.51 -1.77
CA THR A 144 17.65 8.69 -1.96
C THR A 144 17.25 9.46 -3.20
N GLY A 145 17.47 10.78 -3.21
CA GLY A 145 17.16 11.63 -4.35
C GLY A 145 16.64 13.00 -3.93
N SER A 146 15.62 13.50 -4.62
CA SER A 146 15.01 14.79 -4.35
C SER A 146 13.50 14.80 -4.53
N LEU A 147 12.84 15.62 -3.72
CA LEU A 147 11.43 15.98 -3.82
C LEU A 147 11.33 17.50 -3.86
N THR A 148 10.73 18.05 -4.90
CA THR A 148 10.40 19.47 -4.99
C THR A 148 8.92 19.66 -4.66
N VAL A 149 8.64 20.59 -3.74
CA VAL A 149 7.31 21.03 -3.33
C VAL A 149 7.22 22.53 -3.59
N ALA A 150 6.40 22.91 -4.57
CA ALA A 150 6.39 24.27 -5.12
C ALA A 150 7.81 24.71 -5.53
N ASP A 151 8.36 25.72 -4.85
CA ASP A 151 9.70 26.25 -5.13
C ASP A 151 10.79 25.70 -4.19
N THR A 152 10.42 24.76 -3.29
CA THR A 152 11.35 24.20 -2.29
C THR A 152 11.77 22.78 -2.65
N THR A 153 13.07 22.54 -2.79
CA THR A 153 13.61 21.19 -2.97
C THR A 153 14.07 20.59 -1.63
N HIS A 154 13.45 19.48 -1.27
CA HIS A 154 13.83 18.60 -0.17
C HIS A 154 14.77 17.51 -0.67
N ARG A 155 15.92 17.35 0.00
CA ARG A 155 16.81 16.21 -0.25
C ARG A 155 16.26 14.97 0.45
N ILE A 156 16.16 13.88 -0.29
CA ILE A 156 15.78 12.57 0.24
C ILE A 156 17.07 11.77 0.45
N THR A 157 17.32 11.33 1.68
CA THR A 157 18.51 10.55 2.02
C THR A 157 18.18 9.62 3.18
N GLY A 158 18.17 8.31 2.93
CA GLY A 158 17.88 7.30 3.95
C GLY A 158 16.42 7.26 4.39
N TRP A 159 15.49 7.70 3.53
CA TRP A 159 14.07 7.58 3.83
C TRP A 159 13.65 6.13 3.71
N ARG A 160 12.78 5.67 4.61
CA ARG A 160 12.42 4.26 4.78
C ARG A 160 11.00 4.01 4.32
N GLY A 161 10.79 2.91 3.61
CA GLY A 161 9.44 2.48 3.25
C GLY A 161 9.46 1.33 2.26
N ALA A 162 8.53 1.36 1.32
CA ALA A 162 8.35 0.26 0.38
C ALA A 162 7.94 0.67 -1.02
N VAL A 163 8.30 -0.21 -1.97
CA VAL A 163 7.77 -0.21 -3.34
C VAL A 163 6.95 -1.47 -3.55
N ALA A 164 5.70 -1.31 -3.95
CA ALA A 164 4.75 -2.40 -4.14
C ALA A 164 4.12 -2.39 -5.54
N HIS A 165 3.68 -3.57 -5.96
CA HIS A 165 3.01 -3.81 -7.22
C HIS A 165 1.68 -4.53 -6.96
N ILE A 166 0.59 -3.95 -7.46
CA ILE A 166 -0.77 -4.44 -7.27
C ILE A 166 -1.39 -4.70 -8.64
N TYR A 167 -2.06 -5.85 -8.79
CA TYR A 167 -2.79 -6.18 -10.00
C TYR A 167 -4.13 -6.81 -9.68
N GLY A 168 -5.19 -6.38 -10.37
CA GLY A 168 -6.54 -6.87 -10.08
C GLY A 168 -7.65 -6.39 -11.02
N HIS A 169 -8.89 -6.61 -10.58
CA HIS A 169 -10.12 -6.28 -11.30
C HIS A 169 -10.85 -5.05 -10.75
N GLY A 170 -10.37 -4.50 -9.64
CA GLY A 170 -11.04 -3.46 -8.87
C GLY A 170 -10.63 -3.52 -7.41
N ASN A 171 -10.88 -2.44 -6.68
CA ASN A 171 -10.66 -2.40 -5.24
C ASN A 171 -11.75 -3.19 -4.49
N ALA A 172 -11.42 -3.65 -3.29
CA ALA A 172 -12.37 -4.36 -2.44
C ALA A 172 -13.60 -3.49 -2.07
N ARG A 173 -14.63 -4.10 -1.48
CA ARG A 173 -15.79 -3.35 -0.95
C ARG A 173 -15.36 -2.47 0.22
N ARG A 174 -14.49 -3.00 1.06
CA ARG A 174 -13.75 -2.29 2.10
C ARG A 174 -12.41 -2.98 2.30
N TRP A 175 -11.36 -2.22 2.57
CA TRP A 175 -10.04 -2.75 2.86
C TRP A 175 -9.31 -1.92 3.90
N GLY A 176 -8.36 -2.57 4.57
CA GLY A 176 -7.29 -1.94 5.32
C GLY A 176 -5.95 -2.46 4.81
N TRP A 177 -4.96 -1.59 4.70
CA TRP A 177 -3.60 -1.94 4.35
C TRP A 177 -2.64 -1.35 5.37
N ILE A 178 -1.58 -2.09 5.73
CA ILE A 178 -0.50 -1.63 6.60
C ILE A 178 0.82 -2.02 5.96
N HIS A 179 1.72 -1.06 5.91
CA HIS A 179 3.16 -1.30 5.85
C HIS A 179 3.84 -0.62 7.03
N ALA A 180 4.73 -1.34 7.71
CA ALA A 180 5.45 -0.80 8.85
C ALA A 180 6.89 -1.33 8.87
N ASP A 181 7.86 -0.42 8.74
CA ASP A 181 9.27 -0.68 9.08
C ASP A 181 9.37 -0.87 10.60
N LEU A 182 9.79 -2.05 11.03
CA LEU A 182 9.91 -2.44 12.43
C LEU A 182 11.33 -2.25 12.98
N GLY A 183 12.26 -1.76 12.16
CA GLY A 183 13.68 -1.65 12.46
C GLY A 183 14.47 -2.92 12.11
N ASP A 184 15.79 -2.78 11.96
CA ASP A 184 16.72 -3.90 11.74
C ASP A 184 16.36 -4.84 10.57
N GLY A 185 15.74 -4.30 9.52
CA GLY A 185 15.28 -5.07 8.36
C GLY A 185 14.02 -5.91 8.62
N GLU A 186 13.38 -5.72 9.76
CA GLU A 186 12.08 -6.31 10.08
C GLU A 186 10.94 -5.43 9.55
N VAL A 187 9.87 -6.07 9.07
CA VAL A 187 8.73 -5.37 8.47
C VAL A 187 7.43 -6.11 8.79
N LEU A 188 6.33 -5.36 8.89
CA LEU A 188 4.97 -5.87 8.85
C LEU A 188 4.26 -5.38 7.59
N GLU A 189 3.63 -6.30 6.87
CA GLU A 189 2.77 -6.06 5.74
C GLU A 189 1.40 -6.72 5.97
N VAL A 190 0.32 -5.94 5.87
CA VAL A 190 -1.05 -6.43 6.08
C VAL A 190 -1.96 -5.97 4.96
N VAL A 191 -2.78 -6.88 4.46
CA VAL A 191 -4.00 -6.55 3.71
C VAL A 191 -5.18 -7.24 4.35
N THR A 192 -6.19 -6.48 4.73
CA THR A 192 -7.49 -7.02 5.16
C THR A 192 -8.58 -6.49 4.26
N ALA A 193 -9.43 -7.37 3.71
CA ALA A 193 -10.39 -6.95 2.71
C ALA A 193 -11.71 -7.73 2.77
N VAL A 194 -12.80 -7.05 2.41
CA VAL A 194 -14.08 -7.69 2.08
C VAL A 194 -14.34 -7.54 0.59
N SER A 195 -14.52 -8.67 -0.10
CA SER A 195 -14.79 -8.69 -1.53
C SER A 195 -16.08 -7.94 -1.89
N HIS A 196 -16.11 -7.31 -3.06
CA HIS A 196 -17.31 -6.70 -3.61
C HIS A 196 -18.23 -7.71 -4.34
N LYS A 197 -17.75 -8.94 -4.59
CA LYS A 197 -18.51 -9.95 -5.33
C LYS A 197 -19.82 -10.35 -4.60
N PRO A 198 -20.91 -10.61 -5.34
CA PRO A 198 -22.13 -11.17 -4.77
C PRO A 198 -21.84 -12.41 -3.91
N GLY A 199 -22.51 -12.54 -2.77
CA GLY A 199 -22.27 -13.63 -1.79
C GLY A 199 -21.11 -13.38 -0.84
N LEU A 200 -19.99 -12.80 -1.29
CA LEU A 200 -18.80 -12.55 -0.45
C LEU A 200 -18.84 -11.19 0.27
N ARG A 201 -19.65 -10.26 -0.22
CA ARG A 201 -19.74 -8.89 0.32
C ARG A 201 -20.21 -8.76 1.76
N ARG A 202 -20.79 -9.82 2.35
CA ARG A 202 -21.29 -9.83 3.75
C ARG A 202 -20.34 -10.53 4.72
N LEU A 203 -19.22 -11.07 4.23
CA LEU A 203 -18.27 -11.78 5.07
C LEU A 203 -17.46 -10.82 5.94
N ALA A 204 -16.90 -11.38 7.03
CA ALA A 204 -15.86 -10.70 7.79
C ALA A 204 -14.66 -10.40 6.88
N PRO A 205 -13.89 -9.33 7.15
CA PRO A 205 -12.67 -9.06 6.42
C PRO A 205 -11.71 -10.24 6.49
N MET A 206 -11.16 -10.63 5.34
CA MET A 206 -10.12 -11.63 5.25
C MET A 206 -8.77 -10.95 5.33
N ALA A 207 -7.94 -11.34 6.29
CA ALA A 207 -6.61 -10.76 6.51
C ALA A 207 -5.50 -11.65 5.95
N PHE A 208 -4.62 -11.04 5.17
CA PHE A 208 -3.30 -11.53 4.78
C PHE A 208 -2.28 -10.72 5.56
N ILE A 209 -1.44 -11.40 6.33
CA ILE A 209 -0.48 -10.78 7.24
C ILE A 209 0.86 -11.44 6.97
N ARG A 210 1.90 -10.63 6.80
CA ARG A 210 3.29 -11.06 6.68
C ARG A 210 4.16 -10.18 7.56
N PHE A 211 4.92 -10.85 8.41
CA PHE A 211 6.07 -10.27 9.07
C PHE A 211 7.32 -10.78 8.37
N ARG A 212 8.35 -9.96 8.28
CA ARG A 212 9.72 -10.42 8.11
C ARG A 212 10.45 -10.17 9.43
N LEU A 213 10.91 -11.22 10.08
CA LEU A 213 11.59 -11.15 11.38
C LEU A 213 12.91 -11.89 11.29
N GLY A 214 14.02 -11.21 11.58
CA GLY A 214 15.37 -11.77 11.42
C GLY A 214 15.59 -12.44 10.06
N GLY A 215 15.13 -11.80 8.98
CA GLY A 215 15.23 -12.31 7.60
C GLY A 215 14.26 -13.43 7.21
N ASN A 216 13.36 -13.86 8.11
CA ASN A 216 12.40 -14.93 7.83
C ASN A 216 10.98 -14.41 7.74
N ASP A 217 10.25 -14.85 6.72
CA ASP A 217 8.85 -14.47 6.53
C ASP A 217 7.92 -15.34 7.38
N TRP A 218 7.05 -14.70 8.16
CA TRP A 218 6.10 -15.34 9.06
C TRP A 218 4.71 -14.72 8.96
N PRO A 219 3.63 -15.52 8.89
CA PRO A 219 3.62 -16.98 8.80
C PRO A 219 4.08 -17.47 7.41
N ALA A 220 4.78 -18.60 7.37
CA ALA A 220 5.36 -19.16 6.13
C ALA A 220 4.34 -19.81 5.17
N GLY A 221 3.04 -19.82 5.52
CA GLY A 221 2.00 -20.57 4.80
C GLY A 221 1.19 -19.72 3.81
N PRO A 222 0.63 -20.33 2.73
CA PRO A 222 -0.14 -19.64 1.70
C PRO A 222 -1.59 -19.34 2.13
N VAL A 223 -1.94 -19.60 3.38
CA VAL A 223 -3.32 -19.46 3.83
C VAL A 223 -3.50 -18.04 4.40
N PRO A 224 -4.62 -17.37 4.12
CA PRO A 224 -4.99 -16.17 4.87
C PRO A 224 -4.98 -16.46 6.38
N SER A 225 -4.84 -15.41 7.19
CA SER A 225 -4.87 -15.51 8.64
C SER A 225 -6.31 -15.70 9.15
N LEU A 226 -6.87 -16.90 8.95
CA LEU A 226 -8.29 -17.23 9.19
C LEU A 226 -8.74 -17.04 10.65
N ARG A 227 -7.81 -17.05 11.60
CA ARG A 227 -8.08 -16.83 13.03
C ARG A 227 -7.84 -15.39 13.47
N MET A 228 -7.65 -14.47 12.53
CA MET A 228 -7.57 -13.04 12.80
C MET A 228 -8.94 -12.41 12.57
N ARG A 229 -9.35 -11.57 13.52
CA ARG A 229 -10.52 -10.71 13.41
C ARG A 229 -10.05 -9.30 13.11
N THR A 230 -10.72 -8.64 12.18
CA THR A 230 -10.48 -7.23 11.87
C THR A 230 -11.67 -6.39 12.29
N THR A 231 -11.40 -5.35 13.09
CA THR A 231 -12.32 -4.23 13.30
C THR A 231 -11.79 -3.05 12.50
N LEU A 232 -12.44 -2.74 11.38
CA LEU A 232 -11.98 -1.75 10.42
C LEU A 232 -12.77 -0.44 10.59
N GLY A 233 -12.12 0.60 11.10
CA GLY A 233 -12.60 1.97 11.16
C GLY A 233 -11.64 2.91 10.44
N ALA A 234 -12.12 4.09 10.03
CA ALA A 234 -11.35 5.05 9.22
C ALA A 234 -10.30 5.84 10.00
N GLN A 235 -10.27 5.76 11.34
CA GLN A 235 -9.28 6.44 12.18
C GLN A 235 -8.57 5.44 13.08
N HIS A 236 -9.36 4.58 13.73
CA HIS A 236 -8.85 3.49 14.55
C HIS A 236 -9.29 2.17 13.95
N TRP A 237 -8.33 1.27 13.79
CA TRP A 237 -8.62 -0.09 13.38
C TRP A 237 -7.64 -1.07 14.00
N GLN A 238 -8.08 -2.33 14.10
CA GLN A 238 -7.30 -3.36 14.74
C GLN A 238 -7.44 -4.71 14.05
N LEU A 239 -6.39 -5.51 14.16
CA LEU A 239 -6.42 -6.94 13.91
C LEU A 239 -5.99 -7.67 15.18
N GLU A 240 -6.78 -8.65 15.60
CA GLU A 240 -6.45 -9.48 16.75
C GLU A 240 -6.80 -10.94 16.49
N GLY A 241 -5.99 -11.85 17.02
CA GLY A 241 -6.24 -13.27 16.85
C GLY A 241 -4.97 -14.10 16.95
N ARG A 242 -4.95 -15.24 16.26
CA ARG A 242 -3.86 -16.23 16.39
C ARG A 242 -3.23 -16.59 15.05
N ILE A 243 -1.91 -16.52 14.97
CA ILE A 243 -1.10 -16.87 13.80
C ILE A 243 0.01 -17.79 14.26
N GLY A 244 0.24 -18.92 13.58
CA GLY A 244 1.38 -19.80 13.88
C GLY A 244 1.51 -20.22 15.35
N GLY A 245 0.40 -20.39 16.06
CA GLY A 245 0.39 -20.74 17.49
C GLY A 245 0.57 -19.56 18.45
N ARG A 246 0.85 -18.34 17.98
CA ARG A 246 1.01 -17.11 18.77
C ARG A 246 -0.19 -16.18 18.67
N ASP A 247 -0.49 -15.49 19.75
CA ASP A 247 -1.50 -14.43 19.79
C ASP A 247 -0.89 -13.14 19.24
N VAL A 248 -1.57 -12.53 18.28
CA VAL A 248 -1.13 -11.33 17.57
C VAL A 248 -2.17 -10.24 17.76
N LEU A 249 -1.71 -9.05 18.14
CA LEU A 249 -2.49 -7.83 18.21
C LEU A 249 -1.80 -6.75 17.40
N ILE A 250 -2.54 -6.12 16.49
CA ILE A 250 -2.11 -4.98 15.69
C ILE A 250 -3.17 -3.89 15.88
N ARG A 251 -2.77 -2.71 16.34
CA ARG A 251 -3.63 -1.54 16.49
C ARG A 251 -3.06 -0.40 15.68
N VAL A 252 -3.92 0.29 14.96
CA VAL A 252 -3.57 1.43 14.11
C VAL A 252 -4.37 2.64 14.54
N ASP A 253 -3.67 3.76 14.66
CA ASP A 253 -4.22 5.10 14.79
C ASP A 253 -3.77 5.92 13.57
N GLN A 254 -4.71 6.31 12.72
CA GLN A 254 -4.50 7.20 11.59
C GLN A 254 -5.23 8.53 11.82
N PRO A 255 -4.57 9.54 12.40
CA PRO A 255 -5.23 10.78 12.78
C PRO A 255 -5.66 11.56 11.51
N PRO A 256 -6.90 12.08 11.46
CA PRO A 256 -7.43 12.77 10.26
C PRO A 256 -6.60 13.96 9.79
N GLN A 257 -5.92 14.64 10.70
CA GLN A 257 -5.10 15.81 10.40
C GLN A 257 -3.80 15.44 9.67
N ARG A 258 -3.36 14.18 9.77
CA ARG A 258 -2.20 13.62 9.06
C ARG A 258 -2.59 12.70 7.91
N SER A 259 -3.88 12.65 7.57
CA SER A 259 -4.42 11.76 6.55
C SER A 259 -5.01 12.54 5.38
N VAL A 260 -5.00 11.90 4.21
CA VAL A 260 -5.71 12.35 3.03
C VAL A 260 -6.72 11.29 2.59
N SER A 261 -7.87 11.72 2.10
CA SER A 261 -8.96 10.91 1.59
C SER A 261 -9.17 11.22 0.12
N LEU A 262 -8.85 10.26 -0.75
CA LEU A 262 -8.88 10.39 -2.19
C LEU A 262 -9.96 9.49 -2.79
N GLN A 263 -10.60 9.94 -3.87
CA GLN A 263 -11.54 9.11 -4.62
C GLN A 263 -10.80 8.18 -5.59
N TYR A 264 -11.18 6.90 -5.57
CA TYR A 264 -10.70 5.86 -6.47
C TYR A 264 -11.83 5.46 -7.42
N ILE A 265 -11.47 5.11 -8.66
CA ILE A 265 -12.41 4.67 -9.69
C ILE A 265 -11.92 3.33 -10.22
N ASP A 266 -12.73 2.30 -10.03
CA ASP A 266 -12.43 0.96 -10.52
C ASP A 266 -12.64 0.83 -12.03
N PRO A 267 -12.10 -0.24 -12.66
CA PRO A 267 -12.34 -0.54 -14.06
C PRO A 267 -13.82 -0.66 -14.46
N ASP A 268 -14.72 -0.99 -13.52
CA ASP A 268 -16.17 -1.05 -13.74
C ASP A 268 -16.90 0.29 -13.50
N GLY A 269 -16.16 1.36 -13.19
CA GLY A 269 -16.67 2.68 -12.84
C GLY A 269 -17.09 2.82 -11.38
N GLY A 270 -17.00 1.74 -10.59
CA GLY A 270 -17.32 1.73 -9.18
C GLY A 270 -16.38 2.63 -8.38
N ARG A 271 -16.94 3.47 -7.50
CA ARG A 271 -16.15 4.42 -6.71
C ARG A 271 -15.87 3.90 -5.30
N ALA A 272 -14.71 4.26 -4.78
CA ALA A 272 -14.33 4.10 -3.37
C ALA A 272 -13.64 5.38 -2.90
N VAL A 273 -13.56 5.58 -1.59
CA VAL A 273 -12.68 6.59 -0.98
C VAL A 273 -11.62 5.85 -0.18
N CYS A 274 -10.37 6.14 -0.50
CA CYS A 274 -9.21 5.66 0.25
C CYS A 274 -8.72 6.77 1.18
N THR A 275 -8.68 6.50 2.48
CA THR A 275 -7.98 7.33 3.45
C THR A 275 -6.60 6.76 3.69
N ASN A 276 -5.56 7.48 3.28
CA ASN A 276 -4.15 7.12 3.42
C ASN A 276 -3.44 8.05 4.42
N THR A 277 -2.45 7.52 5.14
CA THR A 277 -1.41 8.31 5.78
C THR A 277 -0.07 7.57 5.80
N GLU A 278 1.01 8.34 5.69
CA GLU A 278 2.38 7.86 5.90
C GLU A 278 2.93 8.17 7.31
N GLN A 279 2.03 8.60 8.22
CA GLN A 279 2.33 9.10 9.56
C GLN A 279 1.42 8.51 10.65
N ALA A 280 0.95 7.27 10.47
CA ALA A 280 0.16 6.58 11.48
C ALA A 280 1.00 6.12 12.68
N ASP A 281 0.31 5.89 13.79
CA ASP A 281 0.83 5.16 14.94
C ASP A 281 0.35 3.71 14.86
N ILE A 282 1.29 2.76 14.89
CA ILE A 282 1.01 1.33 14.80
C ILE A 282 1.64 0.62 15.99
N HIS A 283 0.80 -0.07 16.76
CA HIS A 283 1.24 -0.90 17.88
C HIS A 283 1.04 -2.37 17.54
N ILE A 284 2.10 -3.15 17.72
CA ILE A 284 2.14 -4.57 17.39
C ILE A 284 2.59 -5.34 18.62
N GLU A 285 1.88 -6.42 18.93
CA GLU A 285 2.25 -7.35 19.98
C GLU A 285 2.13 -8.79 19.47
N ILE A 286 3.19 -9.56 19.64
CA ILE A 286 3.21 -11.01 19.45
C ILE A 286 3.45 -11.64 20.82
N SER A 287 2.53 -12.50 21.23
CA SER A 287 2.51 -13.08 22.57
C SER A 287 2.11 -14.54 22.53
N ARG A 288 2.32 -15.25 23.64
CA ARG A 288 1.89 -16.63 23.83
C ARG A 288 1.29 -16.82 25.21
N GLY A 289 0.27 -17.68 25.29
CA GLY A 289 -0.23 -18.18 26.57
C GLY A 289 0.79 -19.08 27.27
N HIS A 290 0.93 -18.91 28.57
CA HIS A 290 1.71 -19.77 29.46
C HIS A 290 0.90 -20.03 30.74
N GLY A 291 0.11 -21.11 30.74
CA GLY A 291 -0.88 -21.35 31.79
C GLY A 291 -1.94 -20.25 31.81
N SER A 292 -2.11 -19.57 32.94
CA SER A 292 -3.02 -18.40 33.09
C SER A 292 -2.37 -17.05 32.74
N THR A 293 -1.07 -17.02 32.42
CA THR A 293 -0.33 -15.78 32.13
C THR A 293 -0.07 -15.60 30.64
N ARG A 294 -0.06 -14.35 30.19
CA ARG A 294 0.33 -13.94 28.84
C ARG A 294 1.80 -13.50 28.88
N VAL A 295 2.62 -14.07 28.01
CA VAL A 295 4.03 -13.67 27.83
C VAL A 295 4.17 -12.97 26.49
N ILE A 296 4.68 -11.74 26.50
CA ILE A 296 4.98 -10.98 25.29
C ILE A 296 6.31 -11.49 24.73
N ASP A 297 6.28 -12.07 23.54
CA ASP A 297 7.49 -12.53 22.86
C ASP A 297 8.18 -11.35 22.15
N ARG A 298 7.39 -10.48 21.50
CA ARG A 298 7.86 -9.27 20.82
C ARG A 298 6.80 -8.17 20.82
N SER A 299 7.23 -6.92 20.84
CA SER A 299 6.36 -5.76 20.67
C SER A 299 7.06 -4.63 19.91
N TRP A 300 6.29 -3.88 19.14
CA TRP A 300 6.76 -2.71 18.41
C TRP A 300 5.77 -1.56 18.57
N SER A 301 6.30 -0.34 18.56
CA SER A 301 5.53 0.90 18.45
C SER A 301 6.13 1.75 17.35
N VAL A 302 5.48 1.76 16.19
CA VAL A 302 5.86 2.57 15.03
C VAL A 302 5.07 3.86 15.13
N LEU A 303 5.67 4.91 15.68
CA LEU A 303 4.99 6.17 15.97
C LEU A 303 5.26 7.20 14.88
N GLY A 304 4.20 7.76 14.30
CA GLY A 304 4.24 8.80 13.28
C GLY A 304 4.95 8.40 11.99
N SER A 305 5.10 7.11 11.72
CA SER A 305 5.84 6.59 10.56
C SER A 305 5.25 5.29 10.01
N GLY A 306 4.09 4.88 10.52
CA GLY A 306 3.33 3.79 9.95
C GLY A 306 2.65 4.22 8.65
N HIS A 307 2.69 3.35 7.65
CA HIS A 307 2.03 3.54 6.36
C HIS A 307 0.73 2.74 6.38
N THR A 308 -0.40 3.40 6.16
CA THR A 308 -1.71 2.74 6.29
C THR A 308 -2.73 3.35 5.35
N GLU A 309 -3.63 2.49 4.90
CA GLU A 309 -4.80 2.88 4.13
C GLU A 309 -6.05 2.21 4.66
N VAL A 310 -7.17 2.93 4.63
CA VAL A 310 -8.50 2.37 4.80
C VAL A 310 -9.37 2.82 3.64
N GLY A 311 -9.82 1.87 2.85
CA GLY A 311 -10.71 2.13 1.74
C GLY A 311 -12.13 1.68 1.99
N LEU A 312 -13.08 2.58 1.72
CA LEU A 312 -14.49 2.38 1.98
C LEU A 312 -15.32 2.74 0.75
N ARG A 313 -16.42 2.00 0.57
CA ARG A 313 -17.46 2.32 -0.40
C ARG A 313 -18.75 2.67 0.32
N ASP A 314 -19.49 3.59 -0.28
CA ASP A 314 -20.85 3.89 0.15
C ASP A 314 -21.73 2.65 0.00
N THR A 315 -22.33 2.24 1.12
CA THR A 315 -23.29 1.15 1.19
C THR A 315 -24.47 1.58 2.08
N ARG A 316 -25.50 0.74 2.21
CA ARG A 316 -26.64 1.06 3.09
C ARG A 316 -26.23 1.27 4.54
N ASP A 317 -25.21 0.52 5.00
CA ASP A 317 -24.85 0.43 6.42
C ASP A 317 -23.50 1.12 6.75
N LEU A 318 -22.82 1.65 5.73
CA LEU A 318 -21.49 2.25 5.88
C LEU A 318 -21.32 3.36 4.86
N LYS A 319 -20.87 4.53 5.34
CA LYS A 319 -20.55 5.68 4.50
C LYS A 319 -19.04 5.84 4.38
N ALA A 320 -18.58 6.08 3.16
CA ALA A 320 -17.21 6.47 2.91
C ALA A 320 -16.96 7.87 3.50
N PRO A 321 -15.75 8.16 3.99
CA PRO A 321 -15.40 9.50 4.44
C PRO A 321 -15.49 10.49 3.29
N ALA A 322 -15.67 11.77 3.61
CA ALA A 322 -15.56 12.82 2.62
C ALA A 322 -14.13 12.87 2.05
N VAL A 323 -14.02 13.12 0.74
CA VAL A 323 -12.74 13.47 0.10
C VAL A 323 -12.25 14.76 0.73
N ASN A 324 -10.98 14.79 1.12
CA ASN A 324 -10.33 15.97 1.74
C ASN A 324 -8.99 16.29 1.06
N GLU A 325 -8.87 15.94 -0.22
CA GLU A 325 -7.74 16.25 -1.08
C GLU A 325 -7.43 17.76 -1.05
N ARG A 326 -6.16 18.11 -0.80
CA ARG A 326 -5.69 19.51 -0.70
C ARG A 326 -4.57 19.69 -1.71
N ALA A 327 -4.61 20.74 -2.53
CA ALA A 327 -3.49 21.05 -3.43
C ALA A 327 -2.26 21.53 -2.64
N CYS A 328 -1.07 21.33 -3.21
CA CYS A 328 0.18 21.80 -2.60
C CYS A 328 0.41 23.27 -2.95
N SER A 329 0.46 24.13 -1.93
CA SER A 329 0.73 25.57 -2.04
C SER A 329 2.21 25.91 -1.98
#